data_AF-A0A844MF04-F1
#
_entry.id   AF-A0A844MF04-F1
#
_cell.length_a   1.000
_cell.length_b   1.000
_cell.length_c   1.000
_cell.angle_alpha   90.00
_cell.angle_beta   90.00
_cell.angle_gamma   90.00
#
_symmetry.space_group_name_H-M   'P 1'
#
loop_
_entity.id
_entity.type
_entity.pdbx_description
1 polymer ?
#
loop_
_entity_poly.entity_id
_entity_poly.type
_entity_poly.pdbx_seq_one_letter_code
_entity_poly.pdbx_strand_id
1 'polypeptide(L)'
;MKTLLVIAIGFLPSLFSLWLMRKSQARTRLQFRRVAMASPRRRIQQNHISDTSDRYYLEGVGYLIGDISCRYNARSGYIRCAVNPEGPCEGCRHYQSNESILEKDS
;
A
#
# COMPACT_ATOMS: atom_id res chain seq x y z
N MET A 1 -45.97 39.08 0.62
CA MET A 1 -46.70 37.91 1.18
C MET A 1 -46.52 36.66 0.32
N LYS A 2 -46.90 36.69 -0.97
CA LYS A 2 -46.92 35.47 -1.83
C LYS A 2 -45.53 34.89 -2.14
N THR A 3 -44.51 35.72 -2.27
CA THR A 3 -43.10 35.30 -2.51
C THR A 3 -42.44 34.67 -1.29
N LEU A 4 -42.80 35.12 -0.08
CA LEU A 4 -42.27 34.57 1.18
C LEU A 4 -42.73 33.13 1.41
N LEU A 5 -43.96 32.79 0.99
CA LEU A 5 -44.48 31.42 1.08
C LEU A 5 -43.72 30.45 0.17
N VAL A 6 -43.37 30.87 -1.05
CA VAL A 6 -42.61 30.04 -2.01
C VAL A 6 -41.20 29.76 -1.48
N ILE A 7 -40.55 30.77 -0.91
CA ILE A 7 -39.25 30.65 -0.25
C ILE A 7 -39.36 29.68 0.93
N ALA A 8 -40.29 29.88 1.85
CA ALA A 8 -40.46 29.01 3.02
C ALA A 8 -40.69 27.54 2.63
N ILE A 9 -41.54 27.27 1.63
CA ILE A 9 -41.83 25.91 1.15
C ILE A 9 -40.61 25.27 0.48
N GLY A 10 -39.78 26.05 -0.22
CA GLY A 10 -38.55 25.55 -0.86
C GLY A 10 -37.42 25.24 0.12
N PHE A 11 -37.27 26.02 1.18
CA PHE A 11 -36.18 25.83 2.16
C PHE A 11 -36.49 24.75 3.21
N LEU A 12 -37.76 24.52 3.53
CA LEU A 12 -38.19 23.48 4.48
C LEU A 12 -37.66 22.07 4.14
N PRO A 13 -37.79 21.52 2.92
CA PRO A 13 -37.28 20.18 2.60
C PRO A 13 -35.75 20.10 2.68
N SER A 14 -35.01 21.16 2.33
CA SER A 14 -33.55 21.20 2.42
C SER A 14 -33.07 21.23 3.87
N LEU A 15 -33.69 22.06 4.72
CA LEU A 15 -33.36 22.14 6.14
C LEU A 15 -33.77 20.86 6.89
N PHE A 16 -34.92 20.30 6.53
CA PHE A 16 -35.40 19.04 7.08
C PHE A 16 -34.48 17.87 6.71
N SER A 17 -34.05 17.78 5.44
CA SER A 17 -33.08 16.79 4.98
C SER A 17 -31.76 16.88 5.76
N LEU A 18 -31.20 18.09 5.91
CA LEU A 18 -29.98 18.31 6.68
C LEU A 18 -30.14 17.91 8.16
N TRP A 19 -31.30 18.19 8.76
CA TRP A 19 -31.60 17.81 10.15
C TRP A 19 -31.66 16.29 10.32
N LEU A 20 -32.30 15.57 9.39
CA LEU A 20 -32.37 14.11 9.39
C LEU A 20 -30.99 13.45 9.20
N MET A 21 -30.15 14.01 8.33
CA MET A 21 -28.77 13.54 8.15
C MET A 21 -27.96 13.72 9.45
N ARG A 22 -28.04 14.88 10.11
CA ARG A 22 -27.32 15.12 11.38
C ARG A 22 -27.79 14.17 12.50
N LYS A 23 -29.07 13.83 12.54
CA LYS A 23 -29.62 12.89 13.54
C LYS A 23 -29.24 11.42 13.28
N SER A 24 -29.06 11.01 12.02
CA SER A 24 -28.84 9.61 11.64
C SER A 24 -27.36 9.19 11.50
N GLN A 25 -26.44 10.15 11.41
CA GLN A 25 -25.00 9.91 11.18
C GLN A 25 -24.31 9.04 12.24
N ALA A 26 -24.84 8.97 13.48
CA ALA A 26 -24.25 8.15 14.54
C ALA A 26 -24.31 6.64 14.23
N ARG A 27 -25.35 6.18 13.51
CA ARG A 27 -25.55 4.75 13.22
C ARG A 27 -24.72 4.25 12.03
N THR A 28 -24.53 5.09 11.02
CA THR A 28 -23.77 4.75 9.80
C THR A 28 -22.26 4.75 10.00
N ARG A 29 -21.72 5.51 10.97
CA ARG A 29 -20.28 5.56 11.27
C ARG A 29 -19.68 4.19 11.62
N LEU A 30 -20.45 3.33 12.32
CA LEU A 30 -19.99 2.00 12.72
C LEU A 30 -19.91 1.03 11.52
N GLN A 31 -20.85 1.14 10.57
CA GLN A 31 -20.84 0.31 9.37
C GLN A 31 -19.65 0.67 8.47
N PHE A 32 -19.41 1.96 8.23
CA PHE A 32 -18.24 2.41 7.47
C PHE A 32 -16.93 1.99 8.15
N ARG A 33 -16.85 2.02 9.48
CA ARG A 33 -15.67 1.54 10.23
C ARG A 33 -15.44 0.03 10.05
N ARG A 34 -16.51 -0.79 10.02
CA ARG A 34 -16.41 -2.23 9.77
C ARG A 34 -15.94 -2.54 8.34
N VAL A 35 -16.47 -1.84 7.34
CA VAL A 35 -16.05 -2.03 5.93
C VAL A 35 -14.63 -1.52 5.70
N ALA A 36 -14.24 -0.39 6.30
CA ALA A 36 -12.87 0.13 6.24
C ALA A 36 -11.85 -0.83 6.88
N MET A 37 -12.21 -1.52 7.97
CA MET A 37 -11.36 -2.55 8.59
C MET A 37 -11.40 -3.89 7.87
N ALA A 38 -12.44 -4.19 7.09
CA ALA A 38 -12.56 -5.39 6.28
C ALA A 38 -11.79 -5.33 4.95
N SER A 39 -11.00 -4.26 4.72
CA SER A 39 -10.15 -4.16 3.53
C SER A 39 -9.21 -5.39 3.44
N PRO A 40 -9.13 -6.05 2.26
CA PRO A 40 -8.30 -7.23 2.03
C PRO A 40 -6.79 -6.94 2.02
N ARG A 41 -6.35 -5.75 2.47
CA ARG A 41 -4.93 -5.38 2.62
C ARG A 41 -4.11 -6.41 3.41
N ARG A 42 -4.75 -7.22 4.27
CA ARG A 42 -4.08 -8.31 4.99
C ARG A 42 -3.70 -9.53 4.14
N ARG A 43 -4.31 -9.80 2.99
CA ARG A 43 -3.91 -10.96 2.15
C ARG A 43 -2.60 -10.73 1.41
N ILE A 44 -2.29 -9.49 1.02
CA ILE A 44 -0.99 -9.17 0.38
C ILE A 44 0.15 -9.26 1.41
N GLN A 45 -0.12 -9.03 2.70
CA GLN A 45 0.87 -9.11 3.76
C GLN A 45 1.27 -10.57 4.11
N GLN A 46 0.38 -11.55 3.92
CA GLN A 46 0.61 -12.91 4.44
C GLN A 46 1.68 -13.71 3.67
N ASN A 47 1.98 -13.36 2.41
CA ASN A 47 3.12 -13.96 1.69
C ASN A 47 4.47 -13.26 1.99
N HIS A 48 4.50 -12.19 2.79
CA HIS A 48 5.73 -11.44 3.11
C HIS A 48 6.33 -11.81 4.48
N ILE A 49 5.78 -12.80 5.19
CA ILE A 49 6.22 -13.18 6.55
C ILE A 49 7.30 -14.30 6.52
N SER A 50 7.70 -14.80 5.35
CA SER A 50 8.76 -15.82 5.31
C SER A 50 10.19 -15.28 5.45
N ASP A 51 10.42 -13.96 5.48
CA ASP A 51 11.79 -13.46 5.36
C ASP A 51 11.95 -12.01 5.86
N THR A 52 11.93 -11.83 7.18
CA THR A 52 12.43 -10.59 7.80
C THR A 52 13.96 -10.54 7.82
N SER A 53 14.65 -11.60 7.39
CA SER A 53 16.11 -11.74 7.40
C SER A 53 16.82 -11.04 6.24
N ASP A 54 16.20 -10.96 5.05
CA ASP A 54 16.85 -10.33 3.89
C ASP A 54 16.76 -8.80 3.85
N ARG A 55 16.12 -8.15 4.84
CA ARG A 55 16.01 -6.70 4.88
C ARG A 55 17.11 -6.07 5.74
N TYR A 56 17.98 -5.29 5.12
CA TYR A 56 19.06 -4.57 5.81
C TYR A 56 19.08 -3.10 5.40
N TYR A 57 19.63 -2.26 6.28
CA TYR A 57 19.85 -0.85 6.01
C TYR A 57 21.26 -0.65 5.48
N LEU A 58 21.38 0.09 4.37
CA LEU A 58 22.66 0.47 3.82
C LEU A 58 22.76 2.00 3.83
N GLU A 59 23.80 2.51 4.47
CA GLU A 59 23.99 3.95 4.64
C GLU A 59 24.10 4.64 3.27
N GLY A 60 23.36 5.74 3.10
CA GLY A 60 23.28 6.48 1.83
C GLY A 60 22.30 5.91 0.79
N VAL A 61 21.75 4.70 0.99
CA VAL A 61 20.78 4.09 0.05
C VAL A 61 19.42 3.87 0.72
N GLY A 62 19.41 3.50 2.00
CA GLY A 62 18.20 3.19 2.75
C GLY A 62 17.98 1.69 2.95
N TYR A 63 16.72 1.30 3.16
CA TYR A 63 16.36 -0.10 3.37
C TYR A 63 16.32 -0.88 2.06
N LEU A 64 17.07 -1.98 2.02
CA LEU A 64 17.18 -2.89 0.89
C LEU A 64 16.67 -4.28 1.26
N ILE A 65 16.20 -5.03 0.27
CA ILE A 65 15.87 -6.45 0.41
C ILE A 65 16.63 -7.29 -0.63
N GLY A 66 16.99 -8.52 -0.25
CA GLY A 66 17.70 -9.48 -1.09
C GLY A 66 19.22 -9.23 -1.16
N ASP A 67 19.95 -10.17 -1.75
CA ASP A 67 21.42 -10.19 -1.76
C ASP A 67 22.02 -9.08 -2.66
N ILE A 68 22.83 -8.19 -2.09
CA ILE A 68 23.47 -7.07 -2.82
C ILE A 68 24.61 -7.51 -3.73
N SER A 69 25.16 -8.70 -3.49
CA SER A 69 26.21 -9.26 -4.34
C SER A 69 25.65 -9.69 -5.70
N CYS A 70 24.33 -9.87 -5.82
CA CYS A 70 23.65 -10.13 -7.09
C CYS A 70 23.64 -8.87 -7.98
N ARG A 71 24.15 -9.00 -9.21
CA ARG A 71 24.10 -7.95 -10.25
C ARG A 71 22.69 -7.45 -10.52
N TYR A 72 21.70 -8.34 -10.45
CA TYR A 72 20.30 -8.00 -10.72
C TYR A 72 19.51 -7.57 -9.49
N ASN A 73 20.18 -7.35 -8.34
CA ASN A 73 19.53 -6.77 -7.17
C ASN A 73 18.86 -5.43 -7.54
N ALA A 74 17.58 -5.28 -7.20
CA ALA A 74 16.79 -4.11 -7.60
C ALA A 74 17.06 -2.86 -6.75
N ARG A 75 17.87 -2.98 -5.70
CA ARG A 75 18.20 -1.92 -4.72
C ARG A 75 16.96 -1.21 -4.19
N SER A 76 15.90 -1.99 -3.94
CA SER A 76 14.60 -1.51 -3.51
C SER A 76 14.25 -2.11 -2.16
N GLY A 77 13.45 -1.37 -1.37
CA GLY A 77 12.87 -1.89 -0.12
C GLY A 77 11.65 -2.79 -0.32
N TYR A 78 11.23 -3.00 -1.57
CA TYR A 78 10.01 -3.75 -1.93
C TYR A 78 10.24 -4.87 -2.95
N ILE A 79 11.32 -4.80 -3.73
CA ILE A 79 11.64 -5.77 -4.79
C ILE A 79 13.08 -6.25 -4.57
N ARG A 80 13.28 -7.58 -4.55
CA ARG A 80 14.61 -8.21 -4.36
C ARG A 80 15.46 -8.15 -5.64
N CYS A 81 14.93 -8.67 -6.74
CA CYS A 81 15.64 -8.84 -8.00
C CYS A 81 14.81 -8.34 -9.19
N ALA A 82 15.41 -7.59 -10.10
CA ALA A 82 14.71 -7.00 -11.25
C ALA A 82 14.18 -8.07 -12.23
N VAL A 83 14.88 -9.21 -12.34
CA VAL A 83 14.53 -10.31 -13.26
C VAL A 83 13.83 -11.48 -12.58
N ASN A 84 13.79 -11.51 -11.25
CA ASN A 84 13.07 -12.50 -10.46
C ASN A 84 12.40 -11.82 -9.24
N PRO A 85 11.34 -11.01 -9.46
CA PRO A 85 10.75 -10.19 -8.42
C PRO A 85 10.05 -11.00 -7.31
N GLU A 86 9.54 -12.19 -7.62
CA GLU A 86 8.77 -13.03 -6.68
C GLU A 86 9.60 -14.13 -5.99
N GLY A 87 10.78 -14.48 -6.52
CA GLY A 87 11.58 -15.61 -6.02
C GLY A 87 12.71 -15.21 -5.05
N PRO A 88 13.20 -16.16 -4.23
CA PRO A 88 14.36 -15.95 -3.37
C PRO A 88 15.67 -15.82 -4.17
N CYS A 89 16.71 -15.30 -3.54
CA CYS A 89 18.05 -15.24 -4.13
C CYS A 89 18.70 -16.64 -4.17
N GLU A 90 18.46 -17.48 -3.16
CA GLU A 90 18.94 -18.86 -3.09
C GLU A 90 18.35 -19.72 -4.23
N GLY A 91 19.22 -20.38 -5.01
CA GLY A 91 18.81 -21.21 -6.15
C GLY A 91 18.26 -20.43 -7.36
N CYS A 92 18.37 -19.10 -7.39
CA CYS A 92 17.92 -18.30 -8.52
C CYS A 92 18.77 -18.55 -9.77
N ARG A 93 18.15 -19.04 -10.85
CA ARG A 93 18.83 -19.30 -12.15
C ARG A 93 19.44 -18.06 -12.81
N HIS A 94 19.01 -16.87 -12.39
CA HIS A 94 19.47 -15.60 -12.94
C HIS A 94 20.57 -14.95 -12.07
N TYR A 95 20.92 -15.54 -10.93
CA TYR A 95 21.92 -14.98 -10.04
C TYR A 95 23.28 -14.85 -10.74
N GLN A 96 23.87 -13.66 -10.63
CA GLN A 96 25.25 -13.39 -11.07
C GLN A 96 25.91 -12.51 -10.01
N SER A 97 27.09 -12.91 -9.53
CA SER A 97 27.83 -12.10 -8.56
C SER A 97 28.45 -10.87 -9.23
N ASN A 98 28.56 -9.76 -8.49
CA ASN A 98 29.27 -8.56 -8.95
C ASN A 98 30.78 -8.82 -9.14
N GLU A 99 31.34 -9.80 -8.43
CA GLU A 99 32.77 -10.17 -8.51
C GLU A 99 33.12 -10.83 -9.86
N SER A 100 32.19 -11.54 -10.50
CA SER A 100 32.37 -12.16 -11.82
C SER A 100 32.61 -11.17 -12.97
N ILE A 101 32.49 -9.86 -12.71
CA ILE A 101 32.79 -8.78 -13.65
C ILE A 101 34.26 -8.39 -13.59
N LEU A 102 34.83 -8.34 -12.38
CA LEU A 102 36.23 -7.92 -12.19
C LEU A 102 37.22 -8.84 -12.90
N GLU A 103 36.90 -10.13 -13.01
CA GLU A 103 37.67 -11.11 -13.79
C GLU A 103 37.43 -11.04 -15.30
N LYS A 104 36.33 -10.42 -15.76
CA LYS A 104 35.99 -10.35 -17.19
C LYS A 104 36.48 -9.09 -17.89
N ASP A 105 36.89 -8.10 -17.10
CA ASP A 105 37.39 -6.80 -17.56
C ASP A 105 38.92 -6.62 -17.35
N SER A 106 39.65 -7.68 -16.96
CA SER A 106 41.14 -7.77 -16.96
C SER A 106 41.64 -8.71 -18.05
#